data_AF-A0A4R2HNK2-F1
#
_entry.id   AF-A0A4R2HNK2-F1
#
_cell.length_a   1.000
_cell.length_b   1.000
_cell.length_c   1.000
_cell.angle_alpha   90.00
_cell.angle_beta   90.00
_cell.angle_gamma   90.00
#
_symmetry.space_group_name_H-M   'P 1'
#
loop_
_entity.id
_entity.type
_entity.pdbx_description
1 polymer ?
#
loop_
_entity_poly.entity_id
_entity_poly.type
_entity_poly.pdbx_seq_one_letter_code
_entity_poly.pdbx_strand_id
1 'polypeptide(L)'
;MTIQQSRESGPRRLSVPRSAAAGLGFGLLWGIAARTWMRLISTEPQFTWAGTATILGFTSITGLTLGILYGVRQAGRSRWWRALAVLCLPTFAGAGMVFLPAFLLGGLLYLHHLWARLAGAAGILLSHGALWASLNGESINPWYLYGGFLVLSLTLAAGAAELYRPRQTRLREAAVAQE
;
A
#
# COMPACT_ATOMS: atom_id res chain seq x y z
N MET A 1 -52.26 9.05 2.63
CA MET A 1 -51.31 8.60 1.59
C MET A 1 -49.95 9.16 1.96
N THR A 2 -49.14 8.36 2.65
CA THR A 2 -47.91 8.80 3.33
C THR A 2 -46.72 8.56 2.41
N ILE A 3 -46.11 9.63 1.90
CA ILE A 3 -44.92 9.55 1.05
C ILE A 3 -43.73 9.19 1.95
N GLN A 4 -43.29 7.93 1.84
CA GLN A 4 -42.01 7.48 2.40
C GLN A 4 -40.88 8.23 1.68
N GLN A 5 -40.23 9.16 2.38
CA GLN A 5 -38.91 9.64 1.99
C GLN A 5 -37.92 8.48 2.06
N SER A 6 -37.63 7.88 0.91
CA SER A 6 -36.47 7.02 0.73
C SER A 6 -35.23 7.83 1.09
N ARG A 7 -34.63 7.55 2.25
CA ARG A 7 -33.28 8.01 2.57
C ARG A 7 -32.36 7.47 1.49
N GLU A 8 -32.05 8.30 0.50
CA GLU A 8 -30.92 8.09 -0.38
C GLU A 8 -29.69 7.93 0.51
N SER A 9 -29.27 6.68 0.67
CA SER A 9 -28.04 6.34 1.38
C SER A 9 -26.90 6.69 0.43
N GLY A 10 -26.63 7.99 0.31
CA GLY A 10 -25.45 8.49 -0.38
C GLY A 10 -24.22 7.74 0.15
N PRO A 11 -23.23 7.47 -0.71
CA PRO A 11 -22.08 6.65 -0.36
C PRO A 11 -21.44 7.18 0.92
N ARG A 12 -21.46 6.36 1.99
CA ARG A 12 -20.97 6.78 3.31
C ARG A 12 -19.50 7.17 3.17
N ARG A 13 -19.21 8.47 3.19
CA ARG A 13 -17.84 8.96 3.29
C ARG A 13 -17.25 8.41 4.58
N LEU A 14 -16.30 7.49 4.46
CA LEU A 14 -15.58 6.97 5.62
C LEU A 14 -14.91 8.14 6.34
N SER A 15 -15.18 8.29 7.63
CA SER A 15 -14.53 9.31 8.44
C SER A 15 -13.03 9.00 8.53
N VAL A 16 -12.19 10.05 8.53
CA VAL A 16 -10.73 9.93 8.67
C VAL A 16 -10.29 8.98 9.79
N PRO A 17 -10.88 9.00 11.02
CA PRO A 17 -10.50 8.04 12.04
C PRO A 17 -10.80 6.58 11.67
N ARG A 18 -11.91 6.30 10.96
CA ARG A 18 -12.24 4.94 10.52
C ARG A 18 -11.27 4.46 9.44
N SER A 19 -10.89 5.32 8.50
CA SER A 19 -9.91 4.94 7.48
C SER A 19 -8.51 4.78 8.05
N ALA A 20 -8.13 5.61 9.02
CA ALA A 20 -6.89 5.48 9.76
C ALA A 20 -6.82 4.15 10.53
N ALA A 21 -7.89 3.78 11.26
CA ALA A 21 -7.97 2.51 11.96
C ALA A 21 -7.91 1.29 11.01
N ALA A 22 -8.62 1.36 9.87
CA ALA A 22 -8.54 0.32 8.84
C ALA A 22 -7.12 0.21 8.28
N GLY A 23 -6.48 1.34 7.97
CA GLY A 23 -5.09 1.39 7.51
C GLY A 23 -4.11 0.78 8.50
N LEU A 24 -4.24 1.10 9.79
CA LEU A 24 -3.44 0.50 10.86
C LEU A 24 -3.60 -1.02 10.89
N GLY A 25 -4.84 -1.51 10.81
CA GLY A 25 -5.13 -2.95 10.75
C GLY A 25 -4.49 -3.64 9.54
N PHE A 26 -4.58 -3.03 8.35
CA PHE A 26 -3.91 -3.53 7.15
C PHE A 26 -2.38 -3.51 7.29
N GLY A 27 -1.81 -2.47 7.90
CA GLY A 27 -0.37 -2.39 8.18
C GLY A 27 0.12 -3.50 9.11
N LEU A 28 -0.64 -3.80 10.17
CA LEU A 28 -0.37 -4.92 11.06
C LEU A 28 -0.43 -6.26 10.33
N LEU A 29 -1.50 -6.50 9.58
CA LEU A 29 -1.68 -7.75 8.80
C LEU A 29 -0.57 -7.95 7.78
N TRP A 30 -0.18 -6.88 7.08
CA TRP A 30 0.92 -6.93 6.12
C TRP A 30 2.27 -7.22 6.82
N GLY A 31 2.52 -6.61 7.98
CA GLY A 31 3.73 -6.89 8.78
C GLY A 31 3.80 -8.34 9.28
N ILE A 32 2.67 -8.90 9.72
CA ILE A 32 2.56 -10.33 10.08
C ILE A 32 2.83 -11.20 8.86
N ALA A 33 2.23 -10.89 7.71
CA ALA A 33 2.44 -11.63 6.48
C ALA A 33 3.91 -11.57 6.02
N ALA A 34 4.55 -10.40 6.07
CA ALA A 34 5.96 -10.22 5.78
C ALA A 34 6.84 -11.05 6.73
N ARG A 35 6.51 -11.05 8.02
CA ARG A 35 7.22 -11.85 9.02
C ARG A 35 7.12 -13.34 8.75
N THR A 36 5.92 -13.82 8.44
CA THR A 36 5.66 -15.22 8.09
C THR A 36 6.39 -15.60 6.82
N TRP A 37 6.36 -14.74 5.80
CA TRP A 37 7.09 -14.95 4.56
C TRP A 37 8.60 -15.08 4.79
N MET A 38 9.21 -14.18 5.57
CA MET A 38 10.63 -14.29 5.95
C MET A 38 10.94 -15.62 6.65
N ARG A 39 10.02 -16.15 7.45
CA ARG A 39 10.19 -17.46 8.11
C ARG A 39 10.05 -18.64 7.17
N LEU A 40 9.25 -18.53 6.11
CA LEU A 40 9.11 -19.57 5.10
C LEU A 40 10.32 -19.69 4.18
N ILE A 41 11.04 -18.58 3.96
CA ILE A 41 12.19 -18.55 3.05
C ILE A 41 13.55 -18.67 3.76
N SER A 42 13.58 -18.62 5.10
CA SER A 42 14.83 -18.67 5.86
C SER A 42 15.17 -20.11 6.24
N THR A 43 16.37 -20.55 5.89
CA THR A 43 16.93 -21.86 6.25
C THR A 43 17.31 -21.94 7.73
N GLU A 44 17.83 -20.85 8.29
CA GLU A 44 18.18 -20.71 9.71
C GLU A 44 17.59 -19.41 10.31
N PRO A 45 16.36 -19.44 10.86
CA PRO A 45 15.69 -18.22 11.31
C PRO A 45 16.23 -17.70 12.65
N GLN A 46 17.21 -16.79 12.60
CA GLN A 46 17.71 -16.05 13.78
C GLN A 46 16.84 -14.83 14.10
N PHE A 47 15.60 -15.10 14.49
CA PHE A 47 14.56 -14.09 14.62
C PHE A 47 14.36 -13.63 16.06
N THR A 48 14.51 -12.32 16.29
CA THR A 48 14.28 -11.72 17.62
C THR A 48 12.86 -11.16 17.76
N TRP A 49 12.36 -11.15 19.01
CA TRP A 49 11.10 -10.48 19.35
C TRP A 49 11.18 -8.97 19.13
N ALA A 50 12.32 -8.36 19.45
CA ALA A 50 12.57 -6.95 19.20
C ALA A 50 12.44 -6.60 17.71
N GLY A 51 13.12 -7.33 16.82
CA GLY A 51 13.01 -7.12 15.38
C GLY A 51 11.58 -7.32 14.85
N THR A 52 10.84 -8.28 15.42
CA THR A 52 9.44 -8.50 15.07
C THR A 52 8.56 -7.30 15.48
N ALA A 53 8.72 -6.80 16.71
CA ALA A 53 8.00 -5.62 17.18
C ALA A 53 8.34 -4.38 16.34
N THR A 54 9.60 -4.22 15.93
CA THR A 54 10.03 -3.14 15.02
C THR A 54 9.35 -3.21 13.66
N ILE A 55 9.31 -4.40 13.03
CA ILE A 55 8.61 -4.59 11.75
C ILE A 55 7.13 -4.23 11.89
N LEU A 56 6.45 -4.80 12.89
CA LEU A 56 5.04 -4.53 13.11
C LEU A 56 4.77 -3.05 13.40
N GLY A 57 5.65 -2.39 14.15
CA GLY A 57 5.56 -0.96 14.42
C GLY A 57 5.62 -0.12 13.14
N PHE A 58 6.65 -0.34 12.31
CA PHE A 58 6.82 0.43 11.07
C PHE A 58 5.73 0.14 10.04
N THR A 59 5.31 -1.11 9.89
CA THR A 59 4.22 -1.45 8.95
C THR A 59 2.88 -0.91 9.45
N SER A 60 2.64 -0.87 10.76
CA SER A 60 1.46 -0.22 11.35
C SER A 60 1.45 1.27 11.08
N ILE A 61 2.58 1.97 11.27
CA ILE A 61 2.71 3.40 10.96
C ILE A 61 2.46 3.65 9.48
N THR A 62 3.02 2.82 8.60
CA THR A 62 2.81 2.90 7.15
C THR A 62 1.33 2.73 6.80
N GLY A 63 0.70 1.68 7.32
CA GLY A 63 -0.72 1.42 7.11
C GLY A 63 -1.60 2.55 7.63
N LEU A 64 -1.32 3.05 8.83
CA LEU A 64 -2.00 4.20 9.44
C LEU A 64 -1.88 5.44 8.55
N THR A 65 -0.68 5.77 8.10
CA THR A 65 -0.42 6.90 7.20
C THR A 65 -1.21 6.76 5.90
N LEU A 66 -1.18 5.59 5.25
CA LEU A 66 -1.96 5.34 4.02
C LEU A 66 -3.47 5.45 4.27
N GLY A 67 -3.96 4.96 5.42
CA GLY A 67 -5.36 5.09 5.83
C GLY A 67 -5.80 6.54 6.10
N ILE A 68 -4.92 7.36 6.69
CA ILE A 68 -5.14 8.80 6.85
C ILE A 68 -5.18 9.47 5.48
N LEU A 69 -4.22 9.19 4.59
CA LEU A 69 -4.19 9.75 3.24
C LEU A 69 -5.45 9.43 2.46
N TYR A 70 -5.94 8.19 2.55
CA TYR A 70 -7.22 7.79 1.97
C TYR A 70 -8.38 8.64 2.52
N GLY A 71 -8.52 8.75 3.84
CA GLY A 71 -9.60 9.52 4.47
C GLY A 71 -9.56 11.01 4.15
N VAL A 72 -8.37 11.61 4.20
CA VAL A 72 -8.13 13.02 3.87
C VAL A 72 -8.43 13.30 2.40
N ARG A 73 -8.10 12.37 1.49
CA ARG A 73 -8.46 12.46 0.07
C ARG A 73 -9.97 12.40 -0.14
N GLN A 74 -10.67 11.49 0.53
CA GLN A 74 -12.13 11.40 0.47
C GLN A 74 -12.84 12.63 1.07
N ALA A 75 -12.17 13.34 1.97
CA ALA A 75 -12.61 14.63 2.51
C ALA A 75 -12.23 15.85 1.63
N GLY A 76 -11.55 15.66 0.49
CA GLY A 76 -11.21 16.74 -0.45
C GLY A 76 -10.09 17.68 -0.01
N ARG A 77 -9.26 17.31 0.98
CA ARG A 77 -8.24 18.17 1.60
C ARG A 77 -6.96 18.38 0.76
N SER A 78 -6.09 19.26 1.26
CA SER A 78 -4.86 19.73 0.60
C SER A 78 -3.89 18.61 0.16
N ARG A 79 -3.08 18.84 -0.90
CA ARG A 79 -2.11 17.87 -1.44
C ARG A 79 -0.88 17.71 -0.55
N TRP A 80 -0.63 18.72 0.30
CA TRP A 80 0.45 18.72 1.29
C TRP A 80 0.41 17.52 2.24
N TRP A 81 -0.77 16.93 2.46
CA TRP A 81 -0.89 15.71 3.26
C TRP A 81 -0.09 14.55 2.69
N ARG A 82 0.18 14.51 1.38
CA ARG A 82 1.04 13.48 0.76
C ARG A 82 2.47 13.48 1.31
N ALA A 83 2.95 14.57 1.89
CA ALA A 83 4.25 14.61 2.57
C ALA A 83 4.34 13.59 3.72
N LEU A 84 3.20 13.19 4.32
CA LEU A 84 3.18 12.12 5.31
C LEU A 84 3.68 10.78 4.77
N ALA A 85 3.68 10.56 3.46
CA ALA A 85 4.25 9.35 2.86
C ALA A 85 5.73 9.14 3.20
N VAL A 86 6.45 10.20 3.56
CA VAL A 86 7.83 10.13 4.07
C VAL A 86 7.91 9.26 5.33
N LEU A 87 6.85 9.22 6.16
CA LEU A 87 6.78 8.35 7.34
C LEU A 87 6.75 6.85 7.00
N CYS A 88 6.48 6.49 5.75
CA CYS A 88 6.50 5.11 5.30
C CYS A 88 7.92 4.63 4.96
N LEU A 89 8.88 5.53 4.73
CA LEU A 89 10.23 5.18 4.30
C LEU A 89 11.00 4.30 5.29
N PRO A 90 10.93 4.50 6.61
CA PRO A 90 11.62 3.64 7.58
C PRO A 90 11.25 2.15 7.46
N THR A 91 10.05 1.83 7.00
CA THR A 91 9.59 0.45 6.78
C THR A 91 10.43 -0.31 5.75
N PHE A 92 11.06 0.41 4.82
CA PHE A 92 11.86 -0.17 3.75
C PHE A 92 13.35 -0.20 4.08
N ALA A 93 13.77 0.14 5.30
CA ALA A 93 15.17 0.03 5.68
C ALA A 93 15.62 -1.45 5.77
N GLY A 94 16.91 -1.70 5.53
CA GLY A 94 17.50 -3.05 5.61
C GLY A 94 16.93 -4.01 4.58
N ALA A 95 16.42 -5.17 5.02
CA ALA A 95 15.85 -6.19 4.14
C ALA A 95 14.58 -5.74 3.40
N GLY A 96 13.89 -4.68 3.89
CA GLY A 96 12.71 -4.14 3.23
C GLY A 96 13.01 -3.37 1.93
N MET A 97 14.28 -3.04 1.65
CA MET A 97 14.66 -2.19 0.52
C MET A 97 14.24 -2.79 -0.83
N VAL A 98 14.19 -4.11 -0.95
CA VAL A 98 13.73 -4.80 -2.17
C VAL A 98 12.28 -4.45 -2.54
N PHE A 99 11.44 -4.03 -1.57
CA PHE A 99 10.07 -3.59 -1.81
C PHE A 99 9.94 -2.11 -2.18
N LEU A 100 11.01 -1.31 -2.06
CA LEU A 100 10.95 0.13 -2.28
C LEU A 100 10.52 0.49 -3.71
N PRO A 101 11.01 -0.16 -4.79
CA PRO A 101 10.51 0.07 -6.15
C PRO A 101 9.01 -0.24 -6.30
N ALA A 102 8.53 -1.36 -5.75
CA ALA A 102 7.12 -1.72 -5.74
C ALA A 102 6.26 -0.73 -4.95
N PHE A 103 6.76 -0.20 -3.83
CA PHE A 103 6.06 0.84 -3.07
C PHE A 103 5.98 2.17 -3.85
N LEU A 104 7.13 2.65 -4.34
CA LEU A 104 7.19 3.94 -5.02
C LEU A 104 6.45 3.89 -6.35
N LEU A 105 6.72 2.91 -7.21
CA LEU A 105 6.17 2.90 -8.57
C LEU A 105 4.93 2.02 -8.69
N GLY A 106 4.82 0.93 -7.93
CA GLY A 106 3.76 -0.06 -8.09
C GLY A 106 2.35 0.50 -7.92
N GLY A 107 2.17 1.56 -7.13
CA GLY A 107 0.88 2.26 -7.01
C GLY A 107 0.34 2.82 -8.34
N LEU A 108 1.22 3.10 -9.31
CA LEU A 108 0.84 3.54 -10.65
C LEU A 108 0.13 2.44 -11.46
N LEU A 109 0.30 1.16 -11.08
CA LEU A 109 -0.37 0.02 -11.71
C LEU A 109 -1.91 0.12 -11.63
N TYR A 110 -2.41 0.81 -10.61
CA TYR A 110 -3.84 0.97 -10.33
C TYR A 110 -4.44 2.24 -10.93
N LEU A 111 -3.70 2.93 -11.80
CA LEU A 111 -4.20 4.08 -12.56
C LEU A 111 -4.71 3.64 -13.94
N HIS A 112 -5.57 4.46 -14.56
CA HIS A 112 -6.18 4.12 -15.84
C HIS A 112 -5.26 4.31 -17.05
N HIS A 113 -4.16 5.08 -16.93
CA HIS A 113 -3.28 5.38 -18.06
C HIS A 113 -2.29 4.24 -18.34
N LEU A 114 -2.14 3.84 -19.60
CA LEU A 114 -1.24 2.75 -20.00
C LEU A 114 0.20 2.97 -19.53
N TRP A 115 0.76 4.17 -19.74
CA TRP A 115 2.13 4.50 -19.31
C TRP A 115 2.31 4.39 -17.79
N ALA A 116 1.31 4.79 -17.01
CA ALA A 116 1.34 4.64 -15.56
C ALA A 116 1.31 3.16 -15.16
N ARG A 117 0.50 2.34 -15.84
CA ARG A 117 0.44 0.90 -15.62
C ARG A 117 1.77 0.23 -15.94
N LEU A 118 2.41 0.61 -17.05
CA LEU A 118 3.73 0.13 -17.42
C LEU A 118 4.79 0.53 -16.39
N ALA A 119 4.79 1.77 -15.93
CA ALA A 119 5.69 2.22 -14.87
C ALA A 119 5.47 1.46 -13.55
N GLY A 120 4.22 1.18 -13.19
CA GLY A 120 3.88 0.38 -12.02
C GLY A 120 4.32 -1.08 -12.14
N ALA A 121 4.10 -1.69 -13.30
CA ALA A 121 4.59 -3.04 -13.60
C ALA A 121 6.12 -3.09 -13.55
N ALA A 122 6.80 -2.11 -14.14
CA ALA A 122 8.25 -1.98 -14.09
C ALA A 122 8.76 -1.87 -12.64
N GLY A 123 8.06 -1.14 -11.76
CA GLY A 123 8.37 -1.07 -10.34
C GLY A 123 8.33 -2.44 -9.64
N ILE A 124 7.28 -3.23 -9.90
CA ILE A 124 7.15 -4.58 -9.32
C ILE A 124 8.21 -5.52 -9.88
N LEU A 125 8.48 -5.46 -11.19
CA LEU A 125 9.52 -6.27 -11.84
C LEU A 125 10.91 -5.90 -11.32
N LEU A 126 11.19 -4.61 -11.11
CA LEU A 126 12.45 -4.14 -10.55
C LEU A 126 12.65 -4.67 -9.11
N SER A 127 11.59 -4.67 -8.29
CA SER A 127 11.59 -5.30 -6.97
C SER A 127 11.90 -6.81 -7.03
N HIS A 128 11.31 -7.53 -8.00
CA HIS A 128 11.61 -8.96 -8.19
C HIS A 128 13.03 -9.20 -8.67
N GLY A 129 13.53 -8.37 -9.60
CA GLY A 129 14.91 -8.44 -10.07
C GLY A 129 15.91 -8.17 -8.94
N ALA A 130 15.61 -7.22 -8.06
CA ALA A 130 16.40 -6.96 -6.86
C ALA A 130 16.41 -8.16 -5.91
N LEU A 131 15.25 -8.77 -5.63
CA LEU A 131 15.16 -9.98 -4.82
C LEU A 131 15.96 -11.13 -5.42
N TRP A 132 15.79 -11.37 -6.72
CA TRP A 132 16.54 -12.40 -7.46
C TRP A 132 18.04 -12.15 -7.35
N ALA A 133 18.50 -10.92 -7.56
CA ALA A 133 19.92 -10.57 -7.45
C ALA A 133 20.46 -10.77 -6.03
N SER A 134 19.64 -10.54 -4.99
CA SER A 134 20.04 -10.74 -3.58
C SER A 134 20.11 -12.20 -3.15
N LEU A 135 19.35 -13.09 -3.79
CA LEU A 135 19.19 -14.49 -3.37
C LEU A 135 19.61 -15.50 -4.45
N ASN A 136 20.26 -15.04 -5.53
CA ASN A 136 20.71 -15.89 -6.61
C ASN A 136 21.73 -16.90 -6.07
N GLY A 137 21.41 -18.20 -6.18
CA GLY A 137 22.24 -19.29 -5.69
C GLY A 137 21.76 -19.96 -4.40
N GLU A 138 20.74 -19.43 -3.73
CA GLU A 138 20.14 -20.10 -2.58
C GLU A 138 19.11 -21.16 -3.00
N SER A 139 19.16 -22.34 -2.38
CA SER A 139 18.23 -23.44 -2.63
C SER A 139 16.91 -23.27 -1.85
N ILE A 140 16.19 -22.18 -2.13
CA ILE A 140 14.87 -21.89 -1.54
C ILE A 140 13.79 -22.29 -2.54
N ASN A 141 12.66 -22.82 -2.06
CA ASN A 141 11.53 -23.13 -2.93
C ASN A 141 11.04 -21.84 -3.66
N PRO A 142 11.11 -21.80 -5.01
CA PRO A 142 10.83 -20.59 -5.78
C PRO A 142 9.38 -20.13 -5.65
N TRP A 143 8.43 -21.04 -5.40
CA TRP A 143 7.02 -20.68 -5.23
C TRP A 143 6.78 -19.84 -3.98
N TYR A 144 7.42 -20.18 -2.86
CA TYR A 144 7.30 -19.40 -1.63
C TYR A 144 8.09 -18.09 -1.72
N LEU A 145 9.26 -18.14 -2.36
CA LEU A 145 10.10 -16.96 -2.53
C LEU A 145 9.42 -15.92 -3.41
N TYR A 146 9.19 -16.24 -4.69
CA TYR A 146 8.65 -15.29 -5.66
C TYR A 146 7.15 -15.10 -5.50
N GLY A 147 6.38 -16.16 -5.21
CA GLY A 147 4.94 -16.06 -5.04
C GLY A 147 4.56 -15.24 -3.81
N GLY A 148 5.19 -15.51 -2.66
CA GLY A 148 4.97 -14.72 -1.44
C GLY A 148 5.39 -13.27 -1.62
N PHE A 149 6.55 -13.03 -2.24
CA PHE A 149 7.03 -11.68 -2.54
C PHE A 149 6.10 -10.91 -3.49
N LEU A 150 5.56 -11.57 -4.52
CA LEU A 150 4.62 -10.97 -5.45
C LEU A 150 3.34 -10.53 -4.75
N VAL A 151 2.76 -11.38 -3.89
CA VAL A 151 1.55 -11.05 -3.12
C VAL A 151 1.81 -9.86 -2.19
N LEU A 152 2.94 -9.85 -1.48
CA LEU A 152 3.33 -8.74 -0.61
C LEU A 152 3.56 -7.45 -1.41
N SER A 153 4.20 -7.54 -2.58
CA SER A 153 4.46 -6.40 -3.47
C SER A 153 3.17 -5.82 -4.06
N LEU A 154 2.24 -6.67 -4.49
CA LEU A 154 0.96 -6.24 -5.05
C LEU A 154 0.06 -5.58 -4.01
N THR A 155 -0.02 -6.16 -2.81
CA THR A 155 -0.80 -5.57 -1.70
C THR A 155 -0.22 -4.23 -1.24
N LEU A 156 1.11 -4.13 -1.18
CA LEU A 156 1.80 -2.88 -0.89
C LEU A 156 1.57 -1.82 -1.98
N ALA A 157 1.68 -2.22 -3.25
CA ALA A 157 1.41 -1.36 -4.41
C ALA A 157 -0.04 -0.84 -4.40
N ALA A 158 -1.01 -1.70 -4.05
CA ALA A 158 -2.41 -1.30 -3.92
C ALA A 158 -2.60 -0.21 -2.85
N GLY A 159 -1.91 -0.33 -1.71
CA GLY A 159 -1.88 0.72 -0.69
C GLY A 159 -1.22 2.01 -1.17
N ALA A 160 -0.08 1.90 -1.85
CA ALA A 160 0.66 3.04 -2.39
C ALA A 160 -0.07 3.78 -3.51
N ALA A 161 -1.06 3.16 -4.18
CA ALA A 161 -1.90 3.83 -5.18
C ALA A 161 -2.60 5.09 -4.64
N GLU A 162 -2.84 5.16 -3.33
CA GLU A 162 -3.43 6.34 -2.67
C GLU A 162 -2.52 7.59 -2.75
N LEU A 163 -1.21 7.41 -2.96
CA LEU A 163 -0.27 8.51 -3.20
C LEU A 163 -0.54 9.21 -4.54
N TYR A 164 -1.03 8.47 -5.53
CA TYR A 164 -1.13 8.92 -6.92
C TYR A 164 -2.53 9.34 -7.34
N ARG A 165 -3.59 8.80 -6.70
CA ARG A 165 -4.98 9.06 -7.09
C ARG A 165 -5.33 10.56 -7.10
N PRO A 166 -5.93 11.08 -8.18
CA PRO A 166 -6.37 12.48 -8.27
C PRO A 166 -7.56 12.78 -7.34
N ARG A 167 -7.76 14.06 -7.01
CA ARG A 167 -8.91 14.51 -6.21
C ARG A 167 -10.20 14.39 -7.00
N GLN A 168 -11.28 13.98 -6.33
CA GLN A 168 -12.63 13.90 -6.92
C GLN A 168 -13.26 15.28 -7.19
N THR A 169 -12.75 16.37 -6.62
CA THR A 169 -13.32 17.72 -6.77
C THR A 169 -13.36 18.20 -8.22
N ARG A 170 -12.33 17.89 -9.03
CA ARG A 170 -12.30 18.25 -10.46
C ARG A 170 -13.33 17.52 -11.31
N LEU A 171 -13.76 16.31 -10.92
CA LEU A 171 -14.75 15.56 -11.69
C LEU A 171 -16.16 16.14 -11.52
N ARG A 172 -16.47 16.72 -10.35
CA ARG A 172 -17.74 17.43 -10.14
C ARG A 172 -17.77 18.78 -10.85
N GLU A 173 -16.71 19.57 -10.77
CA GLU A 173 -16.63 20.86 -11.49
C GLU A 173 -16.66 20.68 -13.01
N ALA A 174 -15.99 19.64 -13.55
CA ALA A 174 -16.05 19.33 -14.98
C ALA A 174 -17.42 18.82 -15.43
N ALA A 175 -18.15 18.08 -14.58
CA ALA A 175 -19.51 17.63 -14.88
C ALA A 175 -20.51 18.80 -14.84
N VAL A 176 -20.36 19.73 -13.88
CA VAL A 176 -21.23 20.91 -13.76
C VAL A 176 -20.93 21.97 -14.83
N ALA A 177 -19.71 22.06 -15.34
CA ALA A 177 -19.37 22.95 -16.44
C ALA A 177 -19.78 22.41 -17.83
N GLN A 178 -20.28 21.18 -17.89
CA GLN A 178 -20.82 20.54 -19.10
C GLN A 178 -22.36 20.52 -19.14
N GLU A 179 -23.01 21.01 -18.09
CA GLU A 179 -24.45 21.33 -18.04
C GLU A 179 -24.65 22.83 -18.27
#